data_AF-A0A7H0EV45-F1
#
_entry.id   AF-A0A7H0EV45-F1
#
_cell.length_a   1.000
_cell.length_b   1.000
_cell.length_c   1.000
_cell.angle_alpha   90.00
_cell.angle_beta   90.00
_cell.angle_gamma   90.00
#
_symmetry.space_group_name_H-M   'P 1'
#
loop_
_entity.id
_entity.type
_entity.pdbx_description
1 polymer ?
#
loop_
_entity_poly.entity_id
_entity_poly.type
_entity_poly.pdbx_seq_one_letter_code
_entity_poly.pdbx_strand_id
1 'polypeptide(L)'
;MKLSDVATIKTNFPDADFWIVRRGSLKTVGEPSYTFNPESIGVKVTRPDMVLSRYLYYCFLHLHQSKVWEPVATGSLSLVNIKVSDVKNIVLEPR
;
A
#
# COMPACT_ATOMS: atom_id res chain seq x y z
N MET A 1 15.15 0.02 6.30
CA MET A 1 14.09 0.56 7.21
C MET A 1 12.76 -0.05 6.77
N LYS A 2 11.88 -0.49 7.68
CA LYS A 2 10.57 -1.02 7.28
C LYS A 2 9.57 0.12 7.15
N LEU A 3 8.56 -0.07 6.31
CA LEU A 3 7.49 0.90 6.18
C LEU A 3 6.74 1.15 7.50
N SER A 4 6.60 0.10 8.32
CA SER A 4 6.00 0.19 9.65
C SER A 4 6.71 1.15 10.62
N ASP A 5 7.97 1.51 10.34
CA ASP A 5 8.77 2.37 11.21
C ASP A 5 8.45 3.87 10.98
N VAL A 6 7.89 4.20 9.80
CA VAL A 6 7.62 5.58 9.36
C VAL A 6 6.16 5.85 9.02
N ALA A 7 5.31 4.82 9.01
CA ALA A 7 3.89 4.94 8.70
C ALA A 7 3.02 3.95 9.48
N THR A 8 1.82 4.41 9.84
CA THR A 8 0.72 3.57 10.35
C THR A 8 -0.09 3.02 9.18
N ILE A 9 -0.26 1.69 9.17
CA ILE A 9 -0.94 0.97 8.08
C ILE A 9 -2.07 0.13 8.67
N LYS A 10 -3.30 0.39 8.22
CA LYS A 10 -4.51 -0.37 8.62
C LYS A 10 -5.63 -0.21 7.60
N THR A 11 -6.60 -1.12 7.62
CA THR A 11 -7.86 -1.00 6.86
C THR A 11 -8.82 -0.04 7.55
N ASN A 12 -9.85 0.41 6.82
CA ASN A 12 -10.85 1.35 7.34
C ASN A 12 -10.20 2.56 8.03
N PHE A 13 -9.34 3.27 7.30
CA PHE A 13 -8.57 4.40 7.82
C PHE A 13 -8.91 5.71 7.08
N PRO A 14 -10.01 6.40 7.44
CA PRO A 14 -10.42 7.65 6.78
C PRO A 14 -9.38 8.78 6.84
N ASP A 15 -8.56 8.80 7.89
CA ASP A 15 -7.55 9.85 8.09
C ASP A 15 -6.17 9.48 7.54
N ALA A 16 -6.08 8.50 6.63
CA ALA A 16 -4.83 8.15 5.97
C ALA A 16 -4.41 9.22 4.97
N ASP A 17 -3.12 9.29 4.65
CA ASP A 17 -2.63 10.23 3.64
C ASP A 17 -2.96 9.75 2.21
N PHE A 18 -3.00 8.42 2.03
CA PHE A 18 -3.48 7.76 0.83
C PHE A 18 -3.89 6.31 1.14
N TRP A 19 -4.53 5.67 0.17
CA TRP A 19 -5.00 4.29 0.26
C TRP A 19 -4.45 3.45 -0.88
N ILE A 20 -4.43 2.13 -0.68
CA ILE A 20 -4.16 1.17 -1.74
C ILE A 20 -5.29 0.15 -1.84
N VAL A 21 -5.59 -0.26 -3.07
CA VAL A 21 -6.62 -1.26 -3.36
C VAL A 21 -6.24 -2.59 -2.72
N ARG A 22 -7.00 -2.99 -1.69
CA ARG A 22 -6.79 -4.26 -0.99
C ARG A 22 -7.28 -5.46 -1.78
N ARG A 23 -8.44 -5.31 -2.43
CA ARG A 23 -9.19 -6.38 -3.10
C ARG A 23 -9.61 -5.91 -4.48
N GLY A 24 -9.37 -6.73 -5.48
CA GLY A 24 -9.66 -6.39 -6.87
C GLY A 24 -9.15 -7.46 -7.82
N SER A 25 -8.92 -7.06 -9.06
CA SER A 25 -8.23 -7.92 -10.03
C SER A 25 -6.73 -7.97 -9.74
N LEU A 26 -6.03 -8.95 -10.32
CA LEU A 26 -4.57 -9.03 -10.25
C LEU A 26 -3.88 -7.76 -10.78
N LYS A 27 -4.55 -7.04 -11.71
CA LYS A 27 -4.04 -5.80 -12.31
C LYS A 27 -4.30 -4.55 -11.50
N THR A 28 -5.24 -4.57 -10.55
CA THR A 28 -5.67 -3.38 -9.79
C THR A 28 -5.29 -3.46 -8.33
N VAL A 29 -4.93 -4.64 -7.81
CA VAL A 29 -4.54 -4.82 -6.42
C VAL A 29 -3.23 -4.07 -6.13
N GLY A 30 -3.20 -3.36 -5.00
CA GLY A 30 -2.08 -2.52 -4.61
C GLY A 30 -1.98 -1.17 -5.34
N GLU A 31 -2.95 -0.83 -6.19
CA GLU A 31 -3.04 0.48 -6.83
C GLU A 31 -3.28 1.58 -5.79
N PRO A 32 -2.44 2.62 -5.74
CA PRO A 32 -2.62 3.72 -4.81
C PRO A 32 -3.67 4.71 -5.29
N SER A 33 -4.40 5.31 -4.36
CA SER A 33 -5.44 6.31 -4.60
C SER A 33 -5.54 7.29 -3.44
N TYR A 34 -6.00 8.50 -3.74
CA TYR A 34 -6.39 9.50 -2.73
C TYR A 34 -7.89 9.45 -2.39
N THR A 35 -8.62 8.47 -2.93
CA THR A 35 -10.04 8.26 -2.61
C THR A 35 -10.19 7.23 -1.52
N PHE A 36 -10.82 7.62 -0.41
CA PHE A 36 -11.12 6.70 0.68
C PHE A 36 -12.07 5.59 0.25
N ASN A 37 -11.74 4.36 0.65
CA ASN A 37 -12.61 3.20 0.59
C ASN A 37 -12.39 2.37 1.88
N PRO A 38 -13.44 2.02 2.65
CA PRO A 38 -13.31 1.25 3.89
C PRO A 38 -12.57 -0.10 3.73
N GLU A 39 -12.68 -0.73 2.57
CA GLU A 39 -12.00 -1.99 2.27
C GLU A 39 -10.52 -1.83 1.92
N SER A 40 -10.12 -0.62 1.51
CA SER A 40 -8.74 -0.33 1.12
C SER A 40 -7.81 -0.24 2.34
N ILE A 41 -6.52 -0.46 2.11
CA ILE A 41 -5.50 -0.32 3.14
C ILE A 41 -5.03 1.13 3.12
N GLY A 42 -5.24 1.84 4.22
CA GLY A 42 -4.75 3.21 4.38
C GLY A 42 -3.32 3.24 4.90
N VAL A 43 -2.55 4.20 4.40
CA VAL A 43 -1.18 4.50 4.80
C VAL A 43 -1.12 5.94 5.33
N LYS A 44 -0.77 6.10 6.60
CA LYS A 44 -0.57 7.42 7.23
C LYS A 44 0.87 7.54 7.70
N VAL A 45 1.62 8.48 7.15
CA VAL A 45 2.97 8.79 7.58
C VAL A 45 2.95 9.34 9.01
N THR A 46 3.77 8.75 9.87
CA THR A 46 3.95 9.19 11.26
C THR A 46 5.22 10.00 11.45
N ARG A 47 6.18 9.86 10.52
CA ARG A 47 7.49 10.53 10.54
C ARG A 47 7.72 11.39 9.30
N PRO A 48 7.03 12.53 9.17
CA PRO A 48 7.18 13.43 8.02
C PRO A 48 8.57 14.06 7.92
N ASP A 49 9.34 14.05 9.02
CA ASP A 49 10.77 14.39 9.06
C ASP A 49 11.65 13.45 8.23
N MET A 50 11.20 12.20 8.03
CA MET A 50 11.94 11.18 7.29
C MET A 50 11.41 10.95 5.88
N VAL A 51 10.09 10.89 5.72
CA VAL A 51 9.44 10.54 4.46
C VAL A 51 8.20 11.40 4.26
N LEU A 52 8.07 12.00 3.08
CA LEU A 52 6.85 12.72 2.69
C LEU A 52 5.79 11.74 2.20
N SER A 53 4.53 11.95 2.58
CA SER A 53 3.39 11.11 2.17
C SER A 53 3.24 11.02 0.65
N ARG A 54 3.41 12.14 -0.05
CA ARG A 54 3.36 12.19 -1.53
C ARG A 54 4.50 11.40 -2.17
N TYR A 55 5.71 11.45 -1.60
CA TYR A 55 6.82 10.63 -2.09
C TYR A 55 6.49 9.14 -1.94
N LEU A 56 5.98 8.77 -0.77
CA LEU A 56 5.59 7.39 -0.50
C LEU A 56 4.46 6.90 -1.43
N TYR A 57 3.49 7.75 -1.76
CA TYR A 57 2.49 7.44 -2.78
C TYR A 57 3.13 7.04 -4.12
N TYR A 58 4.13 7.78 -4.60
CA TYR A 58 4.83 7.44 -5.84
C TYR A 58 5.67 6.16 -5.71
N CYS A 59 6.24 5.88 -4.55
CA CYS A 59 6.87 4.58 -4.30
C CYS A 59 5.86 3.44 -4.46
N PHE A 60 4.66 3.57 -3.89
CA PHE A 60 3.59 2.58 -4.04
C PHE A 60 3.11 2.46 -5.49
N LEU A 61 3.01 3.58 -6.21
CA LEU A 61 2.68 3.58 -7.63
C LEU A 61 3.73 2.81 -8.44
N HIS A 62 5.02 3.03 -8.14
CA HIS A 62 6.11 2.30 -8.78
C HIS A 62 6.08 0.80 -8.45
N LEU A 63 5.81 0.42 -7.20
CA LEU A 63 5.64 -0.99 -6.80
C LEU A 63 4.50 -1.67 -7.57
N HIS A 64 3.38 -0.95 -7.73
CA HIS A 64 2.27 -1.44 -8.56
C HIS A 64 2.69 -1.61 -10.02
N GLN A 65 3.28 -0.60 -10.63
CA GLN A 65 3.73 -0.66 -12.03
C GLN A 65 4.77 -1.76 -12.26
N SER A 66 5.59 -2.05 -11.24
CA SER A 66 6.57 -3.14 -11.21
C SER A 66 5.99 -4.51 -10.86
N LYS A 67 4.66 -4.61 -10.70
CA LYS A 67 3.92 -5.86 -10.44
C LYS A 67 4.33 -6.58 -9.16
N VAL A 68 4.86 -5.85 -8.17
CA VAL A 68 5.32 -6.43 -6.89
C VAL A 68 4.17 -7.09 -6.12
N TRP A 69 2.93 -6.64 -6.35
CA TRP A 69 1.74 -7.17 -5.70
C TRP A 69 1.25 -8.50 -6.28
N GLU A 70 1.54 -8.80 -7.55
CA GLU A 70 1.05 -10.01 -8.22
C GLU A 70 1.48 -11.31 -7.51
N PRO A 71 2.77 -11.52 -7.13
CA PRO A 71 3.20 -12.76 -6.47
C PRO A 71 2.75 -12.90 -5.01
N VAL A 72 2.37 -11.80 -4.35
CA VAL A 72 1.89 -11.82 -2.95
C VAL A 72 0.37 -11.85 -2.84
N ALA A 73 -0.34 -11.51 -3.92
CA ALA A 73 -1.79 -11.53 -3.97
C ALA A 73 -2.32 -12.96 -3.83
N THR A 74 -3.39 -13.12 -3.05
CA THR A 74 -4.04 -14.40 -2.80
C THR A 74 -5.50 -14.37 -3.26
N GLY A 75 -6.03 -15.48 -3.77
CA GLY A 75 -7.44 -15.54 -4.20
C GLY A 75 -7.66 -16.39 -5.45
N SER A 76 -8.74 -16.10 -6.18
CA SER A 76 -9.10 -16.77 -7.42
C SER A 76 -8.65 -15.96 -8.65
N LEU A 77 -8.79 -16.54 -9.85
CA LEU A 77 -8.37 -15.92 -11.12
C LEU A 77 -8.99 -14.55 -11.38
N SER A 78 -10.21 -14.30 -10.88
CA SER A 78 -10.94 -13.05 -11.10
C SER A 78 -10.86 -12.08 -9.93
N LEU A 79 -10.57 -12.57 -8.72
CA LEU A 79 -10.64 -11.76 -7.50
C LEU A 79 -9.54 -12.16 -6.53
N VAL A 80 -8.62 -11.23 -6.31
CA VAL A 80 -7.48 -11.40 -5.41
C VAL A 80 -7.49 -10.34 -4.32
N ASN A 81 -6.71 -10.60 -3.28
CA ASN A 81 -6.52 -9.70 -2.16
C ASN A 81 -5.07 -9.71 -1.65
N ILE A 82 -4.65 -8.56 -1.12
CA ILE A 82 -3.43 -8.41 -0.33
C ILE A 82 -3.77 -8.12 1.13
N LYS A 83 -2.87 -8.49 2.04
CA LYS A 83 -3.02 -8.29 3.48
C LYS A 83 -2.26 -7.06 3.94
N VAL A 84 -2.67 -6.49 5.07
CA VAL A 84 -1.95 -5.40 5.75
C VAL A 84 -0.52 -5.81 6.10
N SER A 85 -0.28 -7.09 6.42
CA SER A 85 1.06 -7.63 6.68
C SER A 85 2.00 -7.49 5.48
N ASP A 86 1.47 -7.69 4.27
CA ASP A 86 2.27 -7.67 3.04
C ASP A 86 2.78 -6.26 2.78
N VAL A 87 1.93 -5.25 3.06
CA VAL A 87 2.27 -3.83 2.98
C VAL A 87 3.28 -3.42 4.06
N LYS A 88 3.09 -3.89 5.30
CA LYS A 88 3.99 -3.58 6.43
C LYS A 88 5.41 -4.11 6.23
N ASN A 89 5.57 -5.20 5.48
CA ASN A 89 6.85 -5.85 5.24
C ASN A 89 7.66 -5.22 4.09
N ILE A 90 7.14 -4.19 3.41
CA ILE A 90 7.92 -3.43 2.43
C ILE A 90 9.14 -2.82 3.10
N VAL A 91 10.31 -3.14 2.55
CA VAL A 91 11.59 -2.57 2.97
C VAL A 91 11.90 -1.36 2.10
N LEU A 92 12.10 -0.23 2.76
CA LEU A 92 12.66 0.97 2.16
C LEU A 92 14.19 0.81 2.23
N GLU A 93 14.78 0.27 1.17
CA GLU A 93 16.25 0.26 1.00
C GLU A 93 16.66 1.38 0.03
N PRO A 94 17.58 2.27 0.42
CA PRO A 94 18.35 3.02 -0.55
C PRO A 94 19.36 2.04 -1.16
N ARG A 95 19.19 1.73 -2.45
CA ARG A 95 20.19 0.99 -3.21
C ARG A 95 21.31 1.92 -3.66
#